data_AF-A0A6A3B6T0-F1
#
_entry.id   AF-A0A6A3B6T0-F1
#
_cell.length_a   1.000
_cell.length_b   1.000
_cell.length_c   1.000
_cell.angle_alpha   90.00
_cell.angle_beta   90.00
_cell.angle_gamma   90.00
#
_symmetry.space_group_name_H-M   'P 1'
#
loop_
_entity.id
_entity.type
_entity.pdbx_description
1 polymer ?
#
loop_
_entity_poly.entity_id
_entity_poly.type
_entity_poly.pdbx_seq_one_letter_code
_entity_poly.pdbx_strand_id
1 'polypeptide(L)'
;MEKVILDQKDAVDWIYRDEGVANLVLAYTGSSPAFMRVHVTEEFLLSVEKNVTCHCPACRIDSSQVDVNHDSVLIISDHSVFMNGTLKGRPCYC
;
A
#
# COMPACT_ATOMS: atom_id res chain seq x y z
N MET A 1 -23.82 4.94 -1.31
CA MET A 1 -22.47 4.51 -0.89
C MET A 1 -21.53 5.05 -1.96
N GLU A 2 -20.70 6.01 -1.60
CA GLU A 2 -19.79 6.67 -2.55
C GLU A 2 -18.73 5.64 -2.98
N LYS A 3 -18.66 5.38 -4.29
CA LYS A 3 -17.72 4.41 -4.85
C LYS A 3 -16.37 5.11 -5.02
N VAL A 4 -15.44 4.85 -4.11
CA VAL A 4 -14.05 5.31 -4.26
C VAL A 4 -13.37 4.44 -5.32
N ILE A 5 -12.88 5.07 -6.38
CA ILE A 5 -12.13 4.43 -7.47
C ILE A 5 -10.75 5.08 -7.47
N LEU A 6 -9.70 4.27 -7.26
CA LEU A 6 -8.32 4.72 -7.39
C LEU A 6 -7.90 4.62 -8.85
N ASP A 7 -7.24 5.67 -9.32
CA ASP A 7 -6.76 5.79 -10.68
C ASP A 7 -5.25 6.03 -10.73
N GLN A 8 -4.66 6.06 -11.93
CA GLN A 8 -3.21 6.16 -12.15
C GLN A 8 -2.52 7.25 -11.30
N LYS A 9 -3.16 8.42 -11.18
CA LYS A 9 -2.65 9.56 -10.41
C LYS A 9 -2.49 9.27 -8.92
N ASP A 10 -3.30 8.38 -8.37
CA ASP A 10 -3.34 8.09 -6.95
C ASP A 10 -2.21 7.13 -6.56
N ALA A 11 -1.57 6.45 -7.53
CA ALA A 11 -0.46 5.52 -7.30
C ALA A 11 0.77 6.17 -6.65
N VAL A 12 0.91 7.51 -6.71
CA VAL A 12 2.00 8.26 -6.06
C VAL A 12 1.89 8.27 -4.53
N ASP A 13 0.68 8.14 -3.99
CA ASP A 13 0.43 8.17 -2.54
C ASP A 13 0.71 6.83 -1.86
N TRP A 14 1.05 5.81 -2.66
CA TRP A 14 1.32 4.44 -2.22
C TRP A 14 2.81 4.13 -2.31
N ILE A 15 3.36 3.64 -1.20
CA ILE A 15 4.78 3.33 -1.08
C ILE A 15 4.92 1.83 -0.83
N TYR A 16 5.84 1.18 -1.54
CA TYR A 16 6.17 -0.23 -1.29
C TYR A 16 6.54 -0.46 0.19
N ARG A 17 5.91 -1.45 0.81
CA ARG A 17 6.23 -1.86 2.19
C ARG A 17 6.81 -3.25 2.23
N ASP A 18 6.06 -4.21 1.70
CA ASP A 18 6.41 -5.62 1.80
C ASP A 18 5.68 -6.43 0.72
N GLU A 19 6.07 -7.68 0.60
CA GLU A 19 5.45 -8.64 -0.28
C GLU A 19 5.42 -10.03 0.36
N GLY A 20 4.23 -10.61 0.43
CA GLY A 20 4.03 -12.00 0.76
C GLY A 20 3.95 -12.89 -0.48
N VAL A 21 3.80 -14.20 -0.27
CA VAL A 21 3.69 -15.20 -1.36
C VAL A 21 2.50 -14.93 -2.31
N ALA A 22 1.46 -14.26 -1.82
CA ALA A 22 0.22 -14.03 -2.58
C ALA A 22 -0.19 -12.56 -2.69
N ASN A 23 0.43 -11.66 -1.91
CA ASN A 23 -0.06 -10.29 -1.78
C ASN A 23 1.10 -9.29 -1.73
N LEU A 24 0.98 -8.24 -2.55
CA LEU A 24 1.77 -7.02 -2.45
C LEU A 24 1.18 -6.11 -1.35
N VAL A 25 2.02 -5.61 -0.45
CA VAL A 25 1.62 -4.70 0.63
C VAL A 25 2.22 -3.32 0.36
N LEU A 26 1.34 -2.33 0.25
CA LEU A 26 1.70 -0.93 0.07
C LEU A 26 1.26 -0.13 1.29
N ALA A 27 2.08 0.81 1.75
CA ALA A 27 1.66 1.82 2.70
C ALA A 27 0.92 2.94 1.97
N TYR A 28 -0.24 3.28 2.51
CA TYR A 28 -1.00 4.45 2.12
C TYR A 28 -0.60 5.63 3.00
N THR A 29 -0.27 6.76 2.39
CA THR A 29 0.11 7.99 3.12
C THR A 29 -1.06 8.93 3.41
N GLY A 30 -2.27 8.61 2.96
CA GLY A 30 -3.48 9.41 3.21
C GLY A 30 -4.30 9.00 4.44
N SER A 31 -5.51 9.53 4.57
CA SER A 31 -6.35 9.47 5.78
C SER A 31 -7.62 8.62 5.63
N SER A 32 -7.59 7.58 4.77
CA SER A 32 -8.76 6.75 4.43
C SER A 32 -9.10 5.74 5.53
N PRO A 33 -10.40 5.43 5.75
CA PRO A 33 -10.81 4.39 6.70
C PRO A 33 -10.17 3.02 6.43
N ALA A 34 -9.79 2.34 7.49
CA ALA A 34 -9.26 0.99 7.41
C ALA A 34 -10.35 -0.06 7.11
N PHE A 35 -9.93 -1.20 6.57
CA PHE A 35 -10.76 -2.36 6.25
C PHE A 35 -11.81 -2.11 5.16
N MET A 36 -11.45 -1.31 4.15
CA MET A 36 -12.32 -1.02 3.02
C MET A 36 -11.82 -1.68 1.74
N ARG A 37 -12.73 -2.36 1.03
CA ARG A 37 -12.49 -2.75 -0.37
C ARG A 37 -12.73 -1.52 -1.24
N VAL A 38 -11.73 -1.14 -2.04
CA VAL A 38 -11.83 -0.02 -2.98
C VAL A 38 -11.66 -0.53 -4.40
N HIS A 39 -12.33 0.11 -5.35
CA HIS A 39 -12.16 -0.22 -6.75
C HIS A 39 -10.91 0.43 -7.30
N VAL A 40 -10.28 -0.21 -8.26
CA VAL A 40 -9.07 0.28 -8.91
C VAL A 40 -9.20 0.20 -10.42
N THR A 41 -8.52 1.09 -11.13
CA THR A 41 -8.34 0.99 -12.58
C THR A 41 -7.15 0.09 -12.90
N GLU A 42 -7.14 -0.50 -14.10
CA GLU A 42 -5.97 -1.22 -14.62
C GLU A 42 -4.73 -0.31 -14.66
N GLU A 43 -4.92 0.96 -15.03
CA GLU A 43 -3.85 1.97 -15.08
C GLU A 43 -3.22 2.23 -13.70
N PHE A 44 -4.02 2.17 -12.62
CA PHE A 44 -3.50 2.23 -11.26
C PHE A 44 -2.57 1.04 -10.95
N LEU A 45 -3.00 -0.19 -11.26
CA LEU A 45 -2.21 -1.40 -10.99
C LEU A 45 -0.92 -1.43 -11.81
N LEU A 46 -0.95 -0.98 -13.07
CA LEU A 46 0.24 -0.84 -13.91
C LEU A 46 1.22 0.19 -13.34
N SER A 47 0.74 1.33 -12.85
CA SER A 47 1.58 2.33 -12.19
C SER A 47 2.19 1.80 -10.89
N VAL A 48 1.42 1.04 -10.11
CA VAL A 48 1.92 0.39 -8.87
C VAL A 48 3.03 -0.60 -9.19
N GLU A 49 2.85 -1.50 -10.16
CA GLU A 49 3.85 -2.49 -10.55
C GLU A 49 5.18 -1.83 -10.95
N LYS A 50 5.09 -0.76 -11.75
CA LYS A 50 6.25 0.05 -12.13
C LYS A 50 6.94 0.68 -10.91
N ASN A 51 6.18 1.22 -9.96
CA ASN A 51 6.72 1.87 -8.76
C ASN A 51 7.41 0.86 -7.83
N VAL A 52 6.85 -0.33 -7.66
CA VAL A 52 7.40 -1.38 -6.78
C VAL A 52 8.73 -1.91 -7.28
N THR A 53 8.86 -2.11 -8.60
CA THR A 53 10.10 -2.59 -9.23
C THR A 53 11.30 -1.68 -8.89
N CYS A 54 11.08 -0.37 -8.73
CA CYS A 54 12.12 0.60 -8.41
C CYS A 54 12.54 0.64 -6.92
N HIS A 55 11.71 0.13 -6.00
CA HIS A 55 11.92 0.24 -4.55
C HIS A 55 12.33 -1.08 -3.87
N CYS A 56 12.35 -2.21 -4.60
CA CYS A 56 12.78 -3.49 -4.06
C CYS A 56 14.33 -3.57 -3.97
N PRO A 57 14.93 -3.71 -2.77
CA PRO A 57 16.38 -3.86 -2.62
C PRO A 57 16.80 -5.25 -3.11
N ALA A 58 17.27 -5.33 -4.36
CA ALA A 58 17.69 -6.57 -5.03
C ALA A 58 16.58 -7.64 -5.17
N CYS A 59 15.55 -7.34 -5.96
CA CYS A 59 15.04 -8.24 -7.01
C CYS A 59 14.89 -9.75 -6.63
N ARG A 60 13.74 -10.14 -6.04
CA ARG A 60 13.21 -11.50 -6.24
C ARG A 60 12.62 -11.58 -7.66
N ILE A 61 13.51 -11.68 -8.64
CA ILE A 61 13.21 -11.77 -10.08
C ILE A 61 12.44 -13.08 -10.31
N ASP A 62 11.12 -13.06 -10.11
CA ASP A 62 10.07 -13.84 -10.83
C ASP A 62 8.73 -13.94 -10.07
N SER A 63 8.64 -13.54 -8.80
CA SER A 63 7.47 -13.91 -7.97
C SER A 63 6.44 -12.80 -7.71
N SER A 64 6.76 -11.56 -8.07
CA SER A 64 6.07 -10.36 -7.59
C SER A 64 5.19 -9.68 -8.65
N GLN A 65 4.42 -10.47 -9.41
CA GLN A 65 3.56 -9.92 -10.46
C GLN A 65 2.26 -9.39 -9.85
N VAL A 66 1.97 -8.11 -10.04
CA VAL A 66 0.68 -7.53 -9.68
C VAL A 66 -0.37 -8.08 -10.65
N ASP A 67 -1.42 -8.70 -10.16
CA ASP A 67 -2.53 -9.12 -11.02
C ASP A 67 -3.34 -7.89 -11.46
N VAL A 68 -3.00 -7.36 -12.64
CA VAL A 68 -3.63 -6.19 -13.26
C VAL A 68 -5.10 -6.42 -13.64
N ASN A 69 -5.59 -7.67 -13.64
CA ASN A 69 -6.99 -7.98 -13.97
C ASN A 69 -7.94 -7.83 -12.78
N HIS A 70 -7.42 -7.56 -11.58
CA HIS A 70 -8.26 -7.32 -10.41
C HIS A 70 -8.88 -5.92 -10.43
N ASP A 71 -10.18 -5.84 -10.13
CA ASP A 71 -10.94 -4.57 -10.12
C ASP A 71 -11.00 -3.91 -8.74
N SER A 72 -10.35 -4.53 -7.74
CA SER A 72 -10.44 -4.10 -6.35
C SER A 72 -9.24 -4.50 -5.50
N VAL A 73 -8.95 -3.66 -4.50
CA VAL A 73 -7.89 -3.87 -3.48
C VAL A 73 -8.45 -3.68 -2.07
N LEU A 74 -7.72 -4.17 -1.07
CA LEU A 74 -8.09 -4.07 0.34
C LEU A 74 -7.21 -3.03 1.07
N ILE A 75 -7.83 -2.00 1.63
CA ILE A 75 -7.16 -1.06 2.54
C ILE A 75 -7.24 -1.61 3.95
N ILE A 76 -6.10 -1.69 4.65
CA ILE A 76 -6.00 -2.11 6.05
C ILE A 76 -5.32 -1.03 6.88
N SER A 77 -5.56 -1.02 8.20
CA SER A 77 -4.81 -0.15 9.10
C SER A 77 -3.32 -0.51 9.08
N ASP A 78 -2.45 0.48 8.96
CA ASP A 78 -1.01 0.27 9.17
C ASP A 78 -0.74 0.04 10.67
N HIS A 79 -0.66 -1.23 11.08
CA HIS A 79 -0.39 -1.63 12.46
C HIS A 79 1.07 -1.40 12.90
N SER A 80 1.95 -0.95 12.00
CA SER A 80 3.29 -0.47 12.37
C SER A 80 3.28 0.97 12.90
N VAL A 81 2.21 1.73 12.62
CA VAL A 81 2.07 3.13 13.01
C VAL A 81 1.16 3.25 14.23
N PHE A 82 1.72 3.66 15.36
CA PHE A 82 0.92 3.96 16.56
C PHE A 82 0.37 5.38 16.47
N MET A 83 -0.93 5.51 16.17
CA MET A 83 -1.62 6.79 15.93
C MET A 83 -1.77 7.70 17.17
N ASN A 84 -1.04 7.44 18.26
CA ASN A 84 -1.17 8.17 19.52
C ASN A 84 0.16 8.36 20.26
N GLY A 85 1.23 8.66 19.53
CA GLY A 85 2.53 9.02 20.08
C GLY A 85 2.57 10.39 20.76
N THR A 86 1.60 10.74 21.62
CA THR A 86 1.86 11.72 22.68
C THR A 86 2.66 11.01 23.78
N LEU A 87 3.92 10.69 23.47
CA LEU A 87 4.91 10.45 24.52
C LEU A 87 5.11 11.78 25.23
N LYS A 88 4.28 12.04 26.25
CA LYS A 88 4.67 12.91 27.35
C LYS A 88 5.94 12.29 27.94
N GLY A 89 7.08 12.84 27.50
CA GLY A 89 8.46 12.55 27.87
C GLY A 89 8.72 11.41 28.85
N ARG A 90 8.94 10.20 28.32
CA ARG A 90 9.87 9.26 28.96
C ARG A 90 10.87 8.78 27.92
N PRO A 91 12.19 8.87 28.20
CA PRO A 91 13.18 8.28 27.33
C PRO A 91 12.96 6.77 27.30
N CYS A 92 12.98 6.19 26.10
CA CYS A 92 13.13 4.76 25.94
C CYS A 92 14.47 4.38 26.58
N TYR A 93 14.48 3.54 27.61
CA TYR A 93 15.69 2.88 28.06
C TYR A 93 15.94 1.71 27.11
N CYS A 94 16.97 1.83 26.28
CA CYS A 94 17.59 0.69 25.60
C CYS A 94 18.40 -0.12 26.62
#